data_AF-A0AA48MCP7-F1
#
_entry.id   AF-A0AA48MCP7-F1
#
_cell.length_a   1.000
_cell.length_b   1.000
_cell.length_c   1.000
_cell.angle_alpha   90.00
_cell.angle_beta   90.00
_cell.angle_gamma   90.00
#
_symmetry.space_group_name_H-M   'P 1'
#
loop_
_entity.id
_entity.type
_entity.pdbx_description
1 polymer ?
#
loop_
_entity_poly.entity_id
_entity_poly.type
_entity_poly.pdbx_seq_one_letter_code
_entity_poly.pdbx_strand_id
1 'polypeptide(L)'
;MQPIESSLAGTRGTFGFFRESLEPDGFTLANWDYHRGYFDRKLDDQGMVYLRLPVTVMEGELDSPDAWLELGTPFVLKHVYQTGVEEDIGYYSPVASAAMNQFQEPVDKDAPVEQVWMRKAEAIVRELEKRFA
;
A
#
# COMPACT_ATOMS: atom_id res chain seq x y z
N MET A 1 2.41 9.82 -4.01
CA MET A 1 1.40 8.75 -4.26
C MET A 1 0.77 8.93 -5.63
N GLN A 2 0.47 7.87 -6.40
CA GLN A 2 -0.11 8.01 -7.75
C GLN A 2 -1.37 7.14 -7.95
N PRO A 3 -2.57 7.74 -8.18
CA PRO A 3 -3.81 7.00 -8.40
C PRO A 3 -3.86 6.29 -9.75
N ILE A 4 -4.68 5.23 -9.83
CA ILE A 4 -4.97 4.47 -11.04
C ILE A 4 -6.47 4.62 -11.33
N GLU A 5 -6.81 5.10 -12.51
CA GLU A 5 -8.20 5.11 -12.98
C GLU A 5 -8.67 3.66 -13.14
N SER A 6 -9.78 3.32 -12.47
CA SER A 6 -10.22 1.93 -12.38
C SER A 6 -11.71 1.81 -12.09
N SER A 7 -12.35 0.75 -12.62
CA SER A 7 -13.72 0.37 -12.28
C SER A 7 -13.85 -0.36 -10.94
N LEU A 8 -12.73 -0.65 -10.25
CA LEU A 8 -12.75 -1.26 -8.93
C LEU A 8 -13.39 -0.36 -7.87
N ALA A 9 -13.25 0.96 -8.01
CA ALA A 9 -13.84 1.91 -7.07
C ALA A 9 -15.37 1.76 -7.03
N GLY A 10 -15.93 1.60 -5.83
CA GLY A 10 -17.34 1.34 -5.61
C GLY A 10 -17.73 -0.14 -5.68
N THR A 11 -16.81 -1.05 -5.99
CA THR A 11 -17.06 -2.50 -5.91
C THR A 11 -17.32 -2.89 -4.46
N ARG A 12 -18.38 -3.67 -4.23
CA ARG A 12 -18.81 -4.10 -2.89
C ARG A 12 -18.77 -5.61 -2.74
N GLY A 13 -18.44 -6.07 -1.54
CA GLY A 13 -18.38 -7.49 -1.20
C GLY A 13 -18.01 -7.68 0.26
N THR A 14 -18.08 -8.93 0.75
CA THR A 14 -17.61 -9.22 2.11
C THR A 14 -16.09 -9.10 2.19
N PHE A 15 -15.58 -8.79 3.39
CA PHE A 15 -14.15 -8.89 3.68
C PHE A 15 -13.60 -10.29 3.38
N GLY A 16 -14.33 -11.36 3.74
CA GLY A 16 -13.95 -12.74 3.44
C GLY A 16 -13.76 -12.99 1.95
N PHE A 17 -14.70 -12.53 1.11
CA PHE A 17 -14.62 -12.64 -0.34
C PHE A 17 -13.40 -11.91 -0.90
N PHE A 18 -13.19 -10.65 -0.50
CA PHE A 18 -12.04 -9.88 -0.98
C PHE A 18 -10.73 -10.51 -0.53
N ARG A 19 -10.63 -10.92 0.74
CA ARG A 19 -9.45 -11.56 1.30
C ARG A 19 -9.10 -12.84 0.54
N GLU A 20 -10.06 -13.75 0.37
CA GLU A 20 -9.86 -15.01 -0.38
C GLU A 20 -9.50 -14.78 -1.85
N SER A 21 -10.07 -13.73 -2.47
CA SER A 21 -9.80 -13.40 -3.87
C SER A 21 -8.45 -12.70 -4.09
N LEU A 22 -7.94 -11.99 -3.10
CA LEU A 22 -6.76 -11.13 -3.23
C LEU A 22 -5.49 -11.75 -2.61
N GLU A 23 -5.59 -12.55 -1.54
CA GLU A 23 -4.46 -13.22 -0.89
C GLU A 23 -3.60 -14.04 -1.87
N PRO A 24 -4.17 -14.85 -2.80
CA PRO A 24 -3.37 -15.62 -3.77
C PRO A 24 -2.51 -14.74 -4.71
N ASP A 25 -2.95 -13.50 -4.93
CA ASP A 25 -2.23 -12.51 -5.74
C ASP A 25 -1.17 -11.74 -4.93
N GLY A 26 -1.00 -12.07 -3.65
CA GLY A 26 0.00 -11.47 -2.77
C GLY A 26 -0.46 -10.17 -2.11
N PHE A 27 -1.76 -9.92 -2.04
CA PHE A 27 -2.30 -8.82 -1.24
C PHE A 27 -2.40 -9.20 0.24
N THR A 28 -2.20 -8.23 1.11
CA THR A 28 -2.29 -8.37 2.57
C THR A 28 -3.01 -7.17 3.17
N LEU A 29 -3.77 -7.36 4.24
CA LEU A 29 -4.44 -6.27 4.94
C LEU A 29 -3.40 -5.43 5.72
N ALA A 30 -3.39 -4.12 5.52
CA ALA A 30 -2.45 -3.18 6.11
C ALA A 30 -3.15 -1.90 6.57
N ASN A 31 -2.56 -1.23 7.57
CA ASN A 31 -2.97 0.11 8.07
C ASN A 31 -4.49 0.24 8.26
N TRP A 32 -5.07 -0.69 9.02
CA TRP A 32 -6.51 -0.81 9.17
C TRP A 32 -7.00 -0.48 10.58
N ASP A 33 -8.25 -0.06 10.66
CA ASP A 33 -9.06 0.10 11.87
C ASP A 33 -10.45 -0.54 11.64
N TYR A 34 -11.36 -0.44 12.61
CA TYR A 34 -12.69 -1.08 12.52
C TYR A 34 -13.52 -0.65 11.29
N HIS A 35 -13.23 0.51 10.68
CA HIS A 35 -14.04 1.10 9.62
C HIS A 35 -13.34 1.17 8.27
N ARG A 36 -12.02 1.04 8.21
CA ARG A 36 -11.26 1.22 6.97
C ARG A 36 -9.93 0.49 7.02
N GLY A 37 -9.38 0.22 5.86
CA GLY A 37 -8.05 -0.34 5.73
C GLY A 37 -7.59 -0.37 4.30
N TYR A 38 -6.54 -1.14 4.06
CA TYR A 38 -5.93 -1.25 2.75
C TYR A 38 -5.53 -2.69 2.47
N PHE A 39 -5.83 -3.18 1.27
CA PHE A 39 -5.15 -4.36 0.75
C PHE A 39 -3.90 -3.91 -0.02
N ASP A 40 -2.73 -4.28 0.48
CA ASP A 40 -1.44 -3.92 -0.07
C ASP A 40 -0.76 -5.11 -0.74
N ARG A 41 -0.26 -4.87 -1.95
CA ARG A 41 0.61 -5.80 -2.67
C ARG A 41 1.93 -5.12 -3.00
N LYS A 42 3.04 -5.73 -2.58
CA LYS A 42 4.40 -5.29 -2.95
C LYS A 42 4.60 -5.40 -4.46
N LEU A 43 5.15 -4.36 -5.05
CA LEU A 43 5.51 -4.31 -6.48
C LEU A 43 7.00 -4.56 -6.69
N ASP A 44 7.84 -4.30 -5.69
CA ASP A 44 9.28 -4.52 -5.68
C ASP A 44 9.70 -5.54 -4.61
N ASP A 45 10.95 -6.00 -4.69
CA ASP A 45 11.50 -6.98 -3.74
C ASP A 45 11.90 -6.34 -2.40
N GLN A 46 12.17 -5.03 -2.40
CA GLN A 46 12.61 -4.29 -1.21
C GLN A 46 11.43 -3.87 -0.32
N GLY A 47 10.19 -4.01 -0.80
CA GLY A 47 9.00 -3.56 -0.08
C GLY A 47 8.96 -2.04 0.08
N MET A 48 9.39 -1.32 -0.96
CA MET A 48 9.35 0.14 -1.02
C MET A 48 8.19 0.63 -1.88
N VAL A 49 7.66 -0.19 -2.77
CA VAL A 49 6.59 0.19 -3.71
C VAL A 49 5.41 -0.76 -3.58
N TYR A 50 4.22 -0.22 -3.35
CA TYR A 50 2.99 -0.99 -3.10
C TYR A 50 1.88 -0.55 -4.04
N LEU A 51 1.15 -1.52 -4.59
CA LEU A 51 -0.21 -1.29 -5.08
C LEU A 51 -1.15 -1.42 -3.88
N ARG A 52 -1.92 -0.38 -3.63
CA ARG A 52 -2.82 -0.26 -2.49
C ARG A 52 -4.27 -0.15 -2.97
N LEU A 53 -5.14 -1.00 -2.41
CA LEU A 53 -6.59 -0.97 -2.62
C LEU A 53 -7.26 -0.50 -1.32
N PRO A 54 -7.78 0.74 -1.26
CA PRO A 54 -8.51 1.21 -0.09
C PRO A 54 -9.81 0.44 0.10
N VAL A 55 -10.18 0.18 1.35
CA VAL A 55 -11.48 -0.40 1.69
C VAL A 55 -12.14 0.40 2.81
N THR A 56 -13.46 0.56 2.71
CA THR A 56 -14.31 1.14 3.76
C THR A 56 -15.37 0.13 4.16
N VAL A 57 -15.58 -0.04 5.45
CA VAL A 57 -16.64 -0.90 6.01
C VAL A 57 -17.97 -0.17 5.91
N MET A 58 -18.93 -0.81 5.28
CA MET A 58 -20.32 -0.37 5.16
C MET A 58 -21.19 -0.98 6.26
N GLU A 59 -20.89 -2.22 6.68
CA GLU A 59 -21.60 -2.93 7.73
C GLU A 59 -20.67 -3.93 8.44
N GLY A 60 -20.80 -4.06 9.75
CA GLY A 60 -19.93 -4.88 10.58
C GLY A 60 -18.62 -4.18 10.94
N GLU A 61 -17.56 -4.96 11.10
CA GLU A 61 -16.23 -4.50 11.51
C GLU A 61 -15.17 -5.18 10.64
N LEU A 62 -14.19 -4.41 10.16
CA LEU A 62 -13.11 -4.95 9.34
C LEU A 62 -12.38 -6.10 10.06
N ASP A 63 -11.87 -7.07 9.30
CA ASP A 63 -11.31 -8.36 9.76
C ASP A 63 -12.35 -9.45 10.11
N SER A 64 -13.62 -9.10 10.28
CA SER A 64 -14.71 -10.09 10.29
C SER A 64 -15.03 -10.57 8.87
N PRO A 65 -15.09 -11.89 8.59
CA PRO A 65 -15.36 -12.42 7.25
C PRO A 65 -16.65 -11.90 6.61
N ASP A 66 -17.67 -11.59 7.41
CA ASP A 66 -18.99 -11.14 6.95
C ASP A 66 -19.11 -9.62 6.84
N ALA A 67 -18.07 -8.86 7.22
CA ALA A 67 -18.10 -7.40 7.13
C ALA A 67 -18.27 -6.95 5.68
N TRP A 68 -19.24 -6.08 5.43
CA TRP A 68 -19.53 -5.60 4.08
C TRP A 68 -18.65 -4.41 3.76
N LEU A 69 -17.86 -4.49 2.69
CA LEU A 69 -16.87 -3.48 2.32
C LEU A 69 -17.21 -2.83 0.98
N GLU A 70 -16.69 -1.62 0.78
CA GLU A 70 -16.61 -0.95 -0.52
C GLU A 70 -15.15 -0.61 -0.83
N LEU A 71 -14.70 -0.96 -2.04
CA LEU A 71 -13.37 -0.60 -2.55
C LEU A 71 -13.30 0.87 -2.95
N GLY A 72 -12.19 1.53 -2.63
CA GLY A 72 -11.84 2.86 -3.13
C GLY A 72 -10.97 2.82 -4.38
N THR A 73 -10.52 4.00 -4.82
CA THR A 73 -9.62 4.13 -5.97
C THR A 73 -8.25 3.50 -5.68
N PRO A 74 -7.79 2.53 -6.49
CA PRO A 74 -6.44 1.96 -6.37
C PRO A 74 -5.35 3.02 -6.60
N PHE A 75 -4.21 2.87 -5.93
CA PHE A 75 -3.06 3.74 -6.16
C PHE A 75 -1.73 3.05 -5.88
N VAL A 76 -0.65 3.57 -6.46
CA VAL A 76 0.72 3.18 -6.14
C VAL A 76 1.28 4.10 -5.06
N LEU A 77 1.76 3.49 -3.98
CA LEU A 77 2.48 4.15 -2.89
C LEU A 77 3.95 3.75 -2.93
N LYS A 78 4.84 4.73 -2.89
CA LYS A 78 6.27 4.52 -2.73
C LYS A 78 6.69 5.06 -1.36
N HIS A 79 7.22 4.20 -0.51
CA HIS A 79 7.87 4.60 0.73
C HIS A 79 9.26 5.13 0.40
N VAL A 80 9.52 6.38 0.75
CA VAL A 80 10.86 6.98 0.67
C VAL A 80 11.43 6.93 2.09
N TYR A 81 12.26 5.93 2.38
CA TYR A 81 13.12 6.01 3.57
C TYR A 81 14.27 6.96 3.27
N GLN A 82 14.52 7.92 4.14
CA GLN A 82 15.81 8.61 4.17
C GLN A 82 16.85 7.61 4.70
N THR A 83 17.56 6.92 3.82
CA THR A 83 18.84 6.30 4.18
C THR A 83 19.88 7.41 4.31
N GLY A 84 19.77 8.23 5.35
CA GLY A 84 20.75 9.24 5.71
C GLY A 84 21.74 8.68 6.72
N VAL A 85 22.79 8.00 6.24
CA VAL A 85 24.18 8.22 6.66
C VAL A 85 25.03 7.74 5.49
N GLU A 86 25.74 8.69 4.91
CA GLU A 86 26.76 8.52 3.88
C GLU A 86 27.67 7.33 4.20
N GLU A 87 27.88 6.47 3.20
CA GLU A 87 29.14 5.75 3.11
C GLU A 87 30.27 6.77 3.24
N ASP A 88 31.20 6.52 4.17
CA ASP A 88 32.49 7.20 4.32
C ASP A 88 32.53 8.48 5.18
N ILE A 89 32.57 8.33 6.51
CA ILE A 89 33.54 9.06 7.37
C ILE A 89 33.68 8.36 8.74
N GLY A 90 34.92 8.14 9.15
CA GLY A 90 35.30 7.32 10.30
C GLY A 90 34.81 7.80 11.68
N TYR A 91 34.74 6.83 12.60
CA TYR A 91 34.77 6.97 14.05
C TYR A 91 33.85 8.06 14.66
N TYR A 92 32.58 7.77 14.99
CA TYR A 92 31.91 8.38 16.17
C TYR A 92 30.73 7.50 16.65
N SER A 93 30.51 7.53 17.98
CA SER A 93 29.71 6.61 18.80
C SER A 93 28.25 6.34 18.35
N PRO A 94 27.77 5.07 18.35
CA PRO A 94 26.45 4.67 17.82
C PRO A 94 25.25 4.99 18.74
N VAL A 95 25.43 5.74 19.83
CA VAL A 95 24.36 5.95 20.83
C VAL A 95 23.62 7.28 20.65
N ALA A 96 24.17 8.24 19.89
CA ALA A 96 23.54 9.57 19.72
C ALA A 96 22.69 9.71 18.45
N SER A 97 22.94 8.91 17.40
CA SER A 97 22.27 9.01 16.09
C SER A 97 20.85 8.45 16.05
N ALA A 98 20.52 7.52 16.96
CA ALA A 98 19.19 6.88 16.98
C ALA A 98 18.05 7.83 17.41
N ALA A 99 18.34 8.84 18.24
CA ALA A 99 17.33 9.78 18.74
C ALA A 99 17.13 11.02 17.84
N MET A 100 18.05 11.30 16.93
CA MET A 100 17.99 12.50 16.08
C MET A 100 17.39 12.24 14.69
N ASN A 101 17.38 10.99 14.22
CA ASN A 101 16.81 10.62 12.91
C ASN A 101 15.28 10.49 12.88
N GLN A 102 14.59 10.54 14.03
CA GLN A 102 13.12 10.47 14.06
C GLN A 102 12.41 11.79 13.70
N PHE A 103 13.15 12.90 13.59
CA PHE A 103 12.61 14.23 13.31
C PHE A 103 13.16 14.88 12.03
N GLN A 104 13.79 14.12 11.14
CA GLN A 104 14.12 14.65 9.81
C GLN A 104 12.86 14.64 8.94
N GLU A 105 12.44 15.82 8.49
CA GLU A 105 11.35 15.96 7.53
C GLU A 105 11.73 15.27 6.21
N PRO A 106 10.80 14.55 5.55
CA PRO A 106 11.09 13.81 4.32
C PRO A 106 11.67 14.75 3.25
N VAL A 107 12.81 14.35 2.68
CA VAL A 107 13.57 15.14 1.68
C VAL A 107 12.84 15.18 0.33
N ASP A 108 11.86 14.31 0.10
CA ASP A 108 10.85 14.52 -0.94
C ASP A 108 9.63 13.65 -0.61
N LYS A 109 8.47 14.26 -0.38
CA LYS A 109 7.23 13.52 -0.05
C LYS A 109 6.64 12.82 -1.28
N ASP A 110 7.12 13.13 -2.48
CA ASP A 110 6.54 12.64 -3.74
C ASP A 110 7.60 12.28 -4.78
N ALA A 111 8.65 11.53 -4.39
CA ALA A 111 9.53 10.90 -5.37
C ALA A 111 8.67 10.18 -6.42
N PRO A 112 8.74 10.56 -7.72
CA PRO A 112 7.81 10.09 -8.72
C PRO A 112 7.87 8.56 -8.80
N VAL A 113 6.70 7.92 -8.83
CA VAL A 113 6.62 6.48 -9.01
C VAL A 113 7.20 6.16 -10.38
N GLU A 114 8.22 5.30 -10.45
CA GLU A 114 8.79 4.93 -11.73
C GLU A 114 7.73 4.26 -12.61
N GLN A 115 7.70 4.59 -13.92
CA GLN A 115 6.71 4.06 -14.86
C GLN A 115 6.64 2.53 -14.90
N VAL A 116 7.73 1.83 -14.56
CA VAL A 116 7.74 0.37 -14.46
C VAL A 116 6.73 -0.15 -13.42
N TRP A 117 6.62 0.54 -12.29
CA TRP A 117 5.69 0.18 -11.22
C TRP A 117 4.26 0.54 -11.57
N MET A 118 4.04 1.69 -12.21
CA MET A 118 2.71 2.06 -12.71
C MET A 118 2.18 1.04 -13.72
N ARG A 119 2.98 0.63 -14.71
CA ARG A 119 2.58 -0.40 -15.68
C ARG A 119 2.27 -1.74 -15.01
N LYS A 120 3.09 -2.16 -14.04
CA LYS A 120 2.85 -3.40 -13.27
C LYS A 120 1.55 -3.31 -12.48
N ALA A 121 1.31 -2.19 -11.81
CA ALA A 121 0.11 -1.95 -11.02
C ALA A 121 -1.16 -1.91 -11.89
N GLU A 122 -1.14 -1.19 -13.00
CA GLU A 122 -2.24 -1.15 -13.98
C GLU A 122 -2.59 -2.53 -14.53
N ALA A 123 -1.58 -3.36 -14.83
CA ALA A 123 -1.81 -4.72 -15.29
C ALA A 123 -2.50 -5.58 -14.23
N ILE A 124 -2.12 -5.44 -12.96
CA ILE A 124 -2.77 -6.14 -11.83
C ILE A 124 -4.20 -5.64 -11.65
N VAL A 125 -4.43 -4.33 -11.66
CA VAL A 125 -5.75 -3.72 -11.52
C VAL A 125 -6.70 -4.20 -12.61
N ARG A 126 -6.27 -4.24 -13.88
CA ARG A 126 -7.09 -4.75 -14.99
C ARG A 126 -7.49 -6.21 -14.84
N GLU A 127 -6.67 -7.03 -14.20
CA GLU A 127 -7.02 -8.42 -13.92
C GLU A 127 -8.08 -8.52 -12.81
N LEU A 128 -7.94 -7.71 -11.77
CA LEU A 128 -8.95 -7.61 -10.70
C LEU A 128 -10.28 -7.08 -11.22
N GLU A 129 -10.26 -6.09 -12.14
CA GLU A 129 -11.47 -5.55 -12.77
C GLU A 129 -12.24 -6.65 -13.51
N LYS A 130 -11.55 -7.52 -14.25
CA LYS A 130 -12.21 -8.65 -14.92
C LYS A 130 -12.75 -9.69 -13.94
N ARG A 131 -12.09 -9.86 -12.79
CA ARG A 131 -12.47 -10.83 -11.76
C ARG A 131 -13.70 -10.37 -10.96
N PHE A 132 -13.85 -9.06 -10.75
CA PHE A 132 -14.92 -8.48 -9.95
C PHE A 132 -16.04 -7.82 -10.77
N ALA A 133 -15.94 -7.84 -12.10
CA ALA A 133 -16.97 -7.38 -13.02
C ALA A 133 -18.24 -8.26 -13.03
#